data_AF-A0A3E4EFF7-F1
#
_entry.id   AF-A0A3E4EFF7-F1
#
_cell.length_a   1.000
_cell.length_b   1.000
_cell.length_c   1.000
_cell.angle_alpha   90.00
_cell.angle_beta   90.00
_cell.angle_gamma   90.00
#
_symmetry.space_group_name_H-M   'P 1'
#
loop_
_entity.id
_entity.type
_entity.pdbx_description
1 polymer ?
#
loop_
_entity_poly.entity_id
_entity_poly.type
_entity_poly.pdbx_seq_one_letter_code
_entity_poly.pdbx_strand_id
1 'polypeptide(L)' 'MNWFKRIWSQIDVGHSNDYIFFHMRKADGTYISVLDHGRIVDSVRNGRVFYVMIMELNALQRHYGDCLELVEK' A
#
# COMPACT_ATOMS: atom_id res chain seq x y z
N MET A 1 -2.21 20.20 -4.31
CA MET A 1 -2.67 20.45 -2.92
C MET A 1 -3.72 19.44 -2.42
N ASN A 2 -4.62 18.92 -3.27
CA ASN A 2 -5.78 18.12 -2.83
C ASN A 2 -5.48 16.64 -2.49
N TRP A 3 -4.38 16.08 -3.01
CA TRP A 3 -4.04 14.67 -2.82
C TRP A 3 -3.53 14.35 -1.41
N PHE A 4 -2.65 15.19 -0.85
CA PHE A 4 -2.20 15.05 0.54
C PHE A 4 -3.36 15.10 1.53
N LYS A 5 -4.31 16.03 1.35
CA LYS A 5 -5.52 16.12 2.19
C LYS A 5 -6.38 14.86 2.12
N ARG A 6 -6.47 14.22 0.95
CA ARG A 6 -7.20 12.96 0.75
C ARG A 6 -6.54 11.76 1.44
N ILE A 7 -5.20 11.71 1.50
CA ILE A 7 -4.48 10.66 2.22
C ILE A 7 -4.72 10.80 3.72
N TRP A 8 -4.51 12.01 4.26
CA TRP A 8 -4.70 12.27 5.68
C TRP A 8 -6.16 12.08 6.12
N SER A 9 -7.15 12.43 5.29
CA SER A 9 -8.56 12.18 5.60
C SER A 9 -8.95 10.71 5.61
N GLN A 10 -8.26 9.84 4.86
CA GLN A 10 -8.49 8.38 4.91
C GLN A 10 -7.82 7.78 6.15
N ILE A 11 -6.67 8.34 6.52
CA ILE A 11 -5.86 7.97 7.68
C ILE A 11 -6.54 8.31 9.02
N ASP A 12 -7.13 9.51 9.14
CA ASP A 12 -7.66 10.02 10.42
C ASP A 12 -8.99 9.36 10.84
N VAL A 13 -9.63 8.57 9.98
CA VAL A 13 -10.93 7.91 10.23
C VAL A 13 -10.79 6.64 11.10
N GLY A 14 -9.59 6.33 11.59
CA GLY A 14 -9.38 5.28 12.59
C GLY A 14 -9.35 3.87 12.01
N HIS A 15 -9.01 3.73 10.73
CA HIS A 15 -8.76 2.42 10.14
C HIS A 15 -7.55 1.76 10.80
N SER A 16 -7.81 0.69 11.54
CA SER A 16 -6.79 -0.21 12.06
C SER A 16 -6.15 -0.95 10.89
N ASN A 17 -5.09 -0.39 10.30
CA ASN A 17 -4.29 -1.09 9.30
C ASN A 17 -5.02 -1.39 7.96
N ASP A 18 -6.18 -0.77 7.69
CA ASP A 18 -6.96 -1.08 6.49
C ASP A 18 -6.53 -0.21 5.28
N TYR A 19 -5.65 -0.82 4.49
CA TYR A 19 -5.52 -0.80 3.04
C TYR A 19 -6.09 0.40 2.27
N ILE A 20 -5.19 1.23 1.73
CA ILE A 20 -5.47 2.11 0.58
C ILE A 20 -5.01 1.32 -0.64
N PHE A 21 -5.92 0.74 -1.44
CA PHE A 21 -5.51 0.05 -2.67
C PHE A 21 -4.74 0.99 -3.60
N PHE A 22 -3.41 0.82 -3.67
CA PHE A 22 -2.57 1.62 -4.54
C PHE A 22 -2.53 0.99 -5.92
N HIS A 23 -2.92 1.76 -6.95
CA HIS A 23 -2.67 1.37 -8.33
C HIS A 23 -1.37 2.04 -8.78
N MET A 24 -0.32 1.26 -9.00
CA MET A 24 0.92 1.80 -9.55
C MET A 24 0.80 1.94 -11.06
N ARG A 25 0.94 3.17 -11.56
CA ARG A 25 1.01 3.47 -12.98
C ARG A 25 2.47 3.53 -13.43
N LYS A 26 2.83 2.73 -14.42
CA LYS A 26 4.12 2.77 -15.11
C LYS A 26 4.26 4.05 -15.93
N ALA A 27 5.49 4.35 -16.34
CA ALA A 27 5.81 5.52 -17.17
C ALA A 27 5.10 5.47 -18.54
N ASP A 28 4.84 4.27 -19.06
CA ASP A 28 4.08 4.02 -20.29
C ASP A 28 2.56 4.18 -20.15
N GLY A 29 2.07 4.49 -18.95
CA GLY A 29 0.65 4.69 -18.66
C GLY A 29 -0.11 3.42 -18.28
N THR A 30 0.51 2.24 -18.37
CA THR A 30 -0.10 0.97 -17.92
C THR A 30 -0.09 0.86 -16.40
N TYR A 31 -0.96 0.01 -15.85
CA TYR A 31 -1.01 -0.24 -14.40
C TYR A 31 -0.42 -1.60 -14.08
N ILE A 32 0.15 -1.73 -12.88
CA ILE A 32 0.54 -3.03 -12.30
C ILE A 32 -0.26 -3.30 -11.03
N SER A 33 -0.63 -4.56 -10.87
CA SER A 33 -1.18 -5.07 -9.62
C SER A 33 -0.07 -5.15 -8.57
N VAL A 34 -0.34 -4.59 -7.41
CA VAL A 34 0.60 -4.60 -6.29
C VAL A 34 -0.11 -5.09 -5.04
N LEU A 35 0.62 -5.79 -4.17
CA LEU A 35 0.28 -5.85 -2.76
C LEU A 35 0.81 -4.59 -2.11
N ASP A 36 -0.07 -3.90 -1.41
CA ASP A 36 0.30 -2.75 -0.61
C ASP A 36 -0.08 -2.97 0.86
N HIS A 37 0.77 -2.47 1.75
CA HIS A 37 0.47 -2.43 3.18
C HIS A 37 1.00 -1.12 3.77
N GLY A 38 0.07 -0.23 4.11
CA GLY A 38 0.35 1.04 4.74
C GLY A 38 0.10 1.00 6.24
N ARG A 39 0.96 1.64 7.03
CA ARG A 39 0.74 1.82 8.46
C ARG A 39 1.29 3.16 8.95
N ILE A 40 0.61 3.70 9.94
CA ILE A 40 1.05 4.88 10.68
C ILE A 40 1.70 4.46 11.97
N VAL A 41 2.86 5.03 12.25
CA VAL A 41 3.61 4.80 13.48
C VAL A 41 4.07 6.13 14.03
N ASP A 42 3.85 6.32 15.33
CA ASP A 42 4.46 7.42 16.06
C ASP A 42 5.91 7.05 16.40
N SER A 43 6.85 7.72 15.73
CA SER A 43 8.29 7.56 15.93
C SER A 43 8.81 8.61 16.90
N VAL A 44 9.63 8.17 17.87
CA VAL A 44 10.27 9.07 18.84
C VAL A 44 11.13 10.15 18.15
N ARG A 45 11.75 9.83 17.01
CA ARG A 45 12.64 10.77 16.29
C ARG A 45 11.97 11.51 15.14
N ASN A 46 11.00 10.87 14.48
CA ASN A 46 10.43 11.37 13.23
C ASN A 46 8.98 11.85 13.36
N GLY A 47 8.42 11.84 14.57
CA GLY A 47 7.01 12.13 14.80
C GLY A 47 6.10 11.07 14.17
N ARG A 48 4.88 11.46 13.81
CA ARG A 48 3.92 10.57 13.13
C ARG A 48 4.36 10.32 11.69
N VAL A 49 4.69 9.07 11.38
CA VAL A 49 5.16 8.64 10.05
C VAL A 49 4.15 7.67 9.45
N PHE A 50 3.86 7.84 8.16
CA PHE A 50 3.16 6.85 7.35
C PHE A 50 4.18 6.08 6.51
N TYR A 51 4.29 4.77 6.74
CA TYR A 51 5.11 3.88 5.91
C TYR A 51 4.20 3.04 5.03
N VAL A 52 4.64 2.77 3.80
CA VAL A 52 3.95 1.91 2.84
C VAL A 52 4.95 0.92 2.27
N MET A 53 4.61 -0.36 2.32
CA MET A 53 5.27 -1.40 1.54
C MET A 53 4.48 -1.60 0.25
N ILE A 54 5.15 -1.62 -0.89
CA ILE A 54 4.54 -1.92 -2.19
C ILE A 54 5.35 -3.03 -2.85
N MET A 55 4.69 -4.09 -3.26
CA MET A 55 5.30 -5.24 -3.92
C MET A 55 4.51 -5.61 -5.17
N GLU A 56 5.20 -5.89 -6.27
CA GLU A 56 4.54 -6.30 -7.52
C GLU A 56 3.99 -7.73 -7.38
N LEU A 57 2.70 -7.90 -7.68
CA LEU A 57 1.99 -9.14 -7.37
C LEU A 57 2.49 -10.32 -8.22
N ASN A 58 2.80 -10.11 -9.50
CA ASN A 58 3.26 -11.20 -10.36
C ASN A 58 4.66 -11.68 -9.95
N ALA A 59 5.54 -10.79 -9.49
CA ALA A 59 6.85 -11.12 -8.96
C ALA A 59 6.72 -11.95 -7.69
N LEU A 60 5.78 -11.59 -6.80
CA LEU A 60 5.48 -12.39 -5.62
C LEU A 60 4.94 -13.77 -5.99
N GLN A 61 3.98 -13.86 -6.91
CA GLN A 61 3.46 -15.14 -7.41
C GLN A 61 4.55 -15.98 -8.08
N ARG A 62 5.44 -15.37 -8.86
CA ARG A 62 6.53 -16.10 -9.51
C ARG A 62 7.54 -16.68 -8.52
N HIS A 63 7.82 -15.98 -7.43
CA HIS A 63 8.84 -16.37 -6.45
C HIS A 63 8.29 -17.17 -5.26
N TYR A 64 7.02 -16.97 -4.92
CA TYR A 64 6.39 -17.53 -3.72
C TYR A 64 5.02 -18.16 -4.01
N GLY A 65 4.65 -18.37 -5.28
CA GLY A 65 3.32 -18.84 -5.68
C GLY A 65 2.92 -20.17 -5.03
N ASP A 66 3.88 -21.07 -4.81
CA ASP A 66 3.64 -22.33 -4.11
C ASP A 66 3.36 -22.14 -2.60
N CYS A 67 3.68 -20.97 -2.05
CA CYS A 67 3.51 -20.60 -0.64
C CYS A 67 2.42 -19.54 -0.42
N LEU A 68 1.90 -18.92 -1.49
CA LEU A 68 0.88 -17.88 -1.44
C LEU A 68 -0.44 -18.43 -1.98
N GLU A 69 -1.34 -18.86 -1.09
CA GLU A 69 -2.76 -18.86 -1.40
C GLU A 69 -3.25 -17.42 -1.41
N LEU A 70 -3.09 -16.75 -2.56
CA LEU A 70 -3.75 -15.48 -2.81
C LEU A 70 -5.23 -15.78 -3.00
N VAL A 71 -6.01 -15.59 -1.94
CA VAL A 71 -7.47 -15.55 -2.06
C VAL A 71 -7.81 -14.32 -2.88
N GLU A 72 -8.14 -14.51 -4.16
CA GLU A 72 -8.88 -13.51 -4.92
C GLU A 72 -10.18 -13.24 -4.16
N LYS A 73 -10.36 -11.99 -3.72
CA LYS A 73 -11.59 -11.50 -3.08
C LYS A 73 -12.39 -10.67 -4.07
#